data_AF-A0A024UGZ5-F1
#
_entry.id   AF-A0A024UGZ5-F1
#
_cell.length_a   1.000
_cell.length_b   1.000
_cell.length_c   1.000
_cell.angle_alpha   90.00
_cell.angle_beta   90.00
_cell.angle_gamma   90.00
#
_symmetry.space_group_name_H-M   'P 1'
#
loop_
_entity.id
_entity.type
_entity.pdbx_description
1 polymer ?
#
loop_
_entity_poly.entity_id
_entity_poly.type
_entity_poly.pdbx_seq_one_letter_code
_entity_poly.pdbx_strand_id
1 'polypeptide(L)'
;MRARELARGVLKDPENIPLLAMVTLALAMGTATAARFLMASPDIRLNKAKRENPLYHLSEEEKKLAEGFAAHRHALANLSMNPINRDSSFEAEHTRASGA
;
A
#
# COMPACT_ATOMS: atom_id res chain seq x y z
N MET A 1 23.95 21.87 -14.14
CA MET A 1 22.68 22.13 -14.86
C MET A 1 21.65 22.63 -13.87
N ARG A 2 21.09 23.82 -14.08
CA ARG A 2 20.16 24.43 -13.12
C ARG A 2 18.75 23.92 -13.40
N ALA A 3 18.07 23.34 -12.41
CA ALA A 3 16.70 22.82 -12.54
C ALA A 3 15.70 23.82 -13.18
N ARG A 4 15.96 25.12 -13.00
CA ARG A 4 15.23 26.22 -13.65
C ARG A 4 15.32 26.26 -15.17
N GLU A 5 16.44 25.84 -15.76
CA GLU A 5 16.65 25.82 -17.22
C GLU A 5 15.89 24.65 -17.86
N LEU A 6 15.90 23.49 -17.20
CA LEU A 6 15.07 22.34 -17.57
C LEU A 6 13.57 22.67 -17.47
N ALA A 7 13.13 23.27 -16.36
CA ALA A 7 11.73 23.65 -16.18
C ALA A 7 11.24 24.63 -17.26
N ARG A 8 12.08 25.60 -17.66
CA ARG A 8 11.77 26.50 -18.77
C ARG A 8 11.71 25.77 -20.11
N GLY A 9 12.62 24.84 -20.38
CA GLY A 9 12.59 24.05 -21.62
C GLY A 9 11.32 23.19 -21.74
N VAL A 10 10.97 22.49 -20.66
CA VAL A 10 9.81 21.59 -20.63
C VAL A 10 8.48 22.34 -20.72
N LEU A 11 8.38 23.54 -20.15
CA LEU A 11 7.16 24.36 -20.19
C LEU A 11 6.98 25.16 -21.49
N LYS A 12 8.05 25.33 -22.27
CA LYS A 12 8.02 26.14 -23.50
C LYS A 12 7.43 25.37 -24.69
N ASP A 13 7.58 24.05 -24.70
CA ASP A 13 7.11 23.19 -25.78
C ASP A 13 5.80 22.48 -25.38
N PRO A 14 4.68 22.70 -26.09
CA PRO A 14 3.38 22.13 -25.73
C PRO A 14 3.32 20.60 -25.84
N GLU A 15 4.20 20.00 -26.63
CA GLU A 15 4.35 18.55 -26.81
C GLU A 15 4.86 17.86 -25.53
N ASN A 16 5.52 18.60 -24.64
CA ASN A 16 6.05 18.08 -23.38
C ASN A 16 5.02 18.07 -22.23
N ILE A 17 3.88 18.74 -22.39
CA ILE A 17 2.80 18.79 -21.39
C ILE A 17 2.28 17.37 -21.02
N PRO A 18 1.93 16.48 -21.97
CA PRO A 18 1.47 15.13 -21.62
C PRO A 18 2.55 14.31 -20.90
N LEU A 19 3.81 14.42 -21.30
CA LEU A 19 4.95 13.78 -20.62
C LEU A 19 5.10 14.29 -19.18
N LEU A 20 5.04 15.61 -18.97
CA LEU A 20 5.11 16.21 -17.65
C LEU A 20 3.92 15.78 -16.77
N ALA A 21 2.73 15.68 -17.34
CA ALA A 21 1.54 15.20 -16.63
C ALA A 21 1.72 13.74 -16.17
N MET A 22 2.24 12.85 -17.02
CA MET A 22 2.51 11.46 -16.64
C MET A 22 3.55 11.35 -15.53
N VAL A 23 4.66 12.09 -15.63
CA VAL A 23 5.74 12.07 -14.63
C VAL A 23 5.25 12.62 -13.29
N THR A 24 4.52 13.73 -13.30
CA THR A 24 3.98 14.33 -12.07
C THR A 24 2.93 13.43 -11.43
N LEU A 25 2.05 12.81 -12.21
CA LEU A 25 1.08 11.83 -11.72
C LEU A 25 1.77 10.61 -11.10
N ALA A 26 2.77 10.03 -11.78
CA ALA A 26 3.51 8.89 -11.27
C ALA A 26 4.23 9.23 -9.95
N LEU A 27 4.86 10.40 -9.86
CA LEU A 27 5.48 10.88 -8.62
C LEU A 27 4.47 11.10 -7.50
N ALA A 28 3.31 11.70 -7.80
CA ALA A 28 2.25 11.90 -6.83
C ALA A 28 1.70 10.56 -6.30
N MET A 29 1.43 9.60 -7.18
CA MET A 29 0.97 8.27 -6.79
C MET A 29 2.04 7.50 -6.00
N GLY A 30 3.30 7.55 -6.43
CA GLY A 30 4.40 6.90 -5.73
C GLY A 30 4.60 7.45 -4.33
N THR A 31 4.59 8.77 -4.16
CA THR A 31 4.72 9.42 -2.85
C THR A 31 3.52 9.16 -1.95
N ALA A 32 2.30 9.20 -2.47
CA ALA A 32 1.09 8.86 -1.71
C ALA A 32 1.11 7.40 -1.24
N THR A 33 1.54 6.48 -2.10
CA THR A 33 1.65 5.04 -1.77
C THR A 33 2.72 4.79 -0.71
N ALA A 34 3.88 5.44 -0.84
CA ALA A 34 4.95 5.37 0.14
C ALA A 34 4.51 5.92 1.50
N ALA A 35 3.83 7.07 1.52
CA ALA A 35 3.27 7.65 2.75
C ALA A 35 2.25 6.72 3.41
N ARG A 36 1.32 6.15 2.62
CA ARG A 36 0.37 5.14 3.12
C ARG A 36 1.10 3.94 3.70
N PHE A 37 2.15 3.45 3.04
CA PHE A 37 2.94 2.32 3.53
C PHE A 37 3.60 2.63 4.87
N LEU A 38 4.24 3.79 5.01
CA LEU A 38 4.91 4.19 6.25
C LEU A 38 3.95 4.38 7.42
N MET A 39 2.72 4.85 7.17
CA MET A 39 1.75 5.16 8.22
C MET A 39 0.87 3.97 8.59
N ALA A 40 0.48 3.14 7.62
CA ALA A 40 -0.50 2.06 7.82
C ALA A 40 0.13 0.66 7.87
N SER A 41 1.43 0.51 7.59
CA SER A 41 2.10 -0.78 7.73
C SER A 41 2.20 -1.16 9.23
N PRO A 42 1.76 -2.37 9.62
CA PRO A 42 1.86 -2.83 11.00
C PRO A 42 3.30 -3.10 11.45
N ASP A 43 4.22 -3.26 10.50
CA ASP A 43 5.63 -3.57 10.76
C ASP A 43 6.45 -2.31 11.06
N ILE A 44 5.97 -1.13 10.63
CA ILE A 44 6.69 0.13 10.75
C ILE A 44 6.24 0.86 12.01
N ARG A 45 7.10 0.82 13.04
CA ARG A 45 6.84 1.47 14.33
C ARG A 45 7.56 2.81 14.42
N LEU A 46 6.95 3.87 13.88
CA LEU A 46 7.51 5.23 13.97
C LEU A 46 7.38 5.83 15.37
N ASN A 47 6.30 5.53 16.10
CA ASN A 47 6.09 6.00 17.47
C ASN A 47 6.84 5.11 18.48
N LYS A 48 7.58 5.74 19.41
CA LYS A 48 8.29 5.05 20.49
C LYS A 48 7.37 4.19 21.36
N ALA A 49 6.17 4.66 21.69
CA ALA A 49 5.21 3.93 22.51
C ALA A 49 4.82 2.56 21.89
N LYS A 50 4.81 2.48 20.55
CA LYS A 50 4.49 1.23 19.83
C LYS A 50 5.67 0.25 19.78
N ARG A 51 6.91 0.72 20.01
CA ARG A 51 8.13 -0.12 20.00
C ARG A 51 8.30 -0.93 21.27
N GLU A 52 7.69 -0.49 22.38
CA GLU A 52 7.86 -1.11 23.69
C GLU A 52 7.13 -2.44 23.84
N ASN A 53 6.24 -2.79 22.90
CA ASN A 53 5.54 -4.08 22.90
C ASN A 53 6.46 -5.20 22.34
N PRO A 54 6.97 -6.11 23.20
CA PRO A 54 8.01 -7.06 22.83
C PRO A 54 7.47 -8.39 22.27
N LEU A 55 6.15 -8.60 22.26
CA LEU A 55 5.52 -9.90 21.96
C LEU A 55 4.72 -9.95 20.65
N TYR A 56 4.82 -8.94 19.77
CA TYR A 56 4.07 -8.83 18.51
C TYR A 56 2.53 -8.94 18.63
N HIS A 57 1.98 -8.85 19.84
CA HIS A 57 0.53 -8.78 20.03
C HIS A 57 0.06 -7.37 19.71
N LEU A 58 -0.52 -7.18 18.53
CA LEU A 58 -1.15 -5.89 18.18
C LEU A 58 -2.31 -5.63 19.14
N SER A 59 -2.47 -4.37 19.55
CA SER A 59 -3.74 -3.93 20.15
C SER A 59 -4.89 -4.22 19.16
N GLU A 60 -6.11 -4.43 19.66
CA GLU A 60 -7.29 -4.65 18.80
C GLU A 60 -7.46 -3.55 17.73
N GLU A 61 -7.10 -2.31 18.06
CA GLU A 61 -7.11 -1.20 17.11
C GLU A 61 -6.06 -1.36 16.00
N GLU A 62 -4.85 -1.78 16.38
CA GLU A 62 -3.75 -1.98 15.44
C GLU A 62 -3.95 -3.22 14.59
N LYS A 63 -4.61 -4.24 15.13
CA LYS A 63 -5.01 -5.44 14.42
C LYS A 63 -6.00 -5.11 13.29
N LYS A 64 -7.02 -4.29 13.57
CA LYS A 64 -7.95 -3.80 12.52
C LYS A 64 -7.24 -3.02 11.42
N LEU A 65 -6.26 -2.19 11.77
CA LEU A 65 -5.45 -1.45 10.80
C LEU A 65 -4.58 -2.39 9.96
N ALA A 66 -3.97 -3.39 10.59
CA ALA A 66 -3.16 -4.42 9.93
C ALA A 66 -4.02 -5.26 8.96
N GLU A 67 -5.21 -5.67 9.39
CA GLU A 67 -6.20 -6.37 8.57
C GLU A 67 -6.62 -5.52 7.37
N GLY A 68 -6.94 -4.23 7.57
CA GLY A 68 -7.26 -3.32 6.47
C GLY A 68 -6.08 -3.09 5.51
N PHE A 69 -4.85 -3.09 6.01
CA PHE A 69 -3.64 -2.99 5.19
C PHE A 69 -3.40 -4.26 4.37
N ALA A 70 -3.62 -5.43 4.96
CA ALA A 70 -3.42 -6.74 4.32
C ALA A 70 -4.60 -7.17 3.43
N ALA A 71 -5.81 -6.69 3.67
CA ALA A 71 -7.03 -7.08 2.95
C ALA A 71 -6.89 -6.92 1.43
N HIS A 72 -6.33 -5.80 0.99
CA HIS A 72 -6.11 -5.56 -0.44
C HIS A 72 -5.07 -6.53 -1.04
N ARG A 73 -4.06 -6.93 -0.27
CA ARG A 73 -3.03 -7.89 -0.73
C ARG A 73 -3.59 -9.31 -0.80
N HIS A 74 -4.36 -9.72 0.21
CA HIS A 74 -5.01 -11.02 0.22
C HIS A 74 -6.02 -11.16 -0.93
N ALA A 75 -6.83 -10.12 -1.19
CA ALA A 75 -7.76 -10.11 -2.31
C ALA A 75 -7.04 -10.25 -3.67
N LEU A 76 -5.92 -9.54 -3.87
CA LEU A 76 -5.14 -9.64 -5.10
C LEU A 76 -4.43 -10.99 -5.23
N ALA A 77 -3.84 -11.51 -4.15
CA ALA A 77 -3.18 -12.81 -4.14
C ALA A 77 -4.17 -13.94 -4.48
N ASN A 78 -5.44 -13.77 -4.12
CA ASN A 78 -6.50 -14.75 -4.33
C ASN A 78 -7.34 -14.48 -5.58
N LEU A 79 -6.93 -13.55 -6.45
CA LEU A 79 -7.63 -13.27 -7.71
C LEU A 79 -7.62 -14.48 -8.66
N SER A 80 -6.60 -15.32 -8.55
CA SER A 80 -6.51 -16.60 -9.26
C SER A 80 -6.39 -17.78 -8.29
N MET A 81 -6.79 -18.95 -8.77
CA MET A 81 -6.88 -20.16 -7.96
C MET A 81 -5.50 -20.76 -7.68
N ASN A 82 -4.93 -20.39 -6.53
CA ASN A 82 -3.65 -20.89 -6.02
C ASN A 82 -3.82 -22.26 -5.32
N PRO A 83 -2.75 -23.06 -5.15
CA PRO A 83 -2.82 -24.33 -4.41
C PRO A 83 -3.44 -24.21 -3.01
N ILE A 84 -3.22 -23.08 -2.34
CA ILE A 84 -3.81 -22.76 -1.03
C ILE A 84 -5.34 -22.61 -1.14
N ASN A 85 -5.82 -21.90 -2.14
CA ASN A 85 -7.26 -21.63 -2.30
C ASN A 85 -8.05 -22.80 -2.88
N ARG A 86 -7.34 -23.85 -3.35
CA ARG A 86 -7.96 -25.10 -3.81
C ARG A 86 -8.21 -26.07 -2.66
N ASP A 87 -7.58 -25.83 -1.51
CA ASP A 87 -7.78 -26.65 -0.33
C ASP A 87 -9.14 -26.37 0.28
N SER A 88 -9.90 -27.42 0.61
CA SER A 88 -11.23 -27.30 1.21
C SER A 88 -11.17 -26.71 2.62
N SER A 89 -10.02 -26.81 3.30
CA SER A 89 -9.78 -26.14 4.59
C SER A 89 -9.77 -24.62 4.46
N PHE A 90 -9.23 -24.09 3.36
CA PHE A 90 -9.20 -22.64 3.09
C PHE A 90 -10.61 -22.10 2.85
N GLU A 91 -11.43 -22.82 2.08
CA GLU A 91 -12.83 -22.45 1.84
C GLU A 91 -13.65 -22.48 3.14
N ALA A 92 -13.44 -23.48 3.99
CA ALA A 92 -14.10 -23.59 5.29
C ALA A 92 -13.72 -22.46 6.26
N GLU A 93 -12.48 -21.99 6.24
CA GLU A 93 -12.04 -20.86 7.06
C GLU A 93 -12.58 -19.52 6.53
N HIS A 94 -12.54 -19.33 5.21
CA HIS A 94 -12.99 -18.08 4.58
C HIS A 94 -14.52 -17.89 4.66
N THR A 95 -15.29 -18.97 4.60
CA THR A 95 -16.75 -18.94 4.78
C THR A 95 -17.15 -18.70 6.24
N ARG A 96 -16.40 -19.22 7.21
CA ARG A 96 -16.59 -18.87 8.64
C ARG A 96 -16.30 -17.40 8.91
N ALA A 97 -15.27 -16.85 8.28
CA ALA A 97 -14.93 -15.43 8.42
C ALA A 97 -15.96 -14.49 7.78
N SER A 98 -16.70 -14.92 6.74
CA SER A 98 -17.77 -14.13 6.11
C SER A 98 -19.16 -14.33 6.73
N GLY A 99 -19.27 -15.17 7.76
CA GLY A 99 -20.54 -15.50 8.43
C GLY A 99 -20.82 -14.61 9.64
N ALA A 100 -21.12 -13.34 9.39
CA ALA A 100 -21.83 -12.41 10.27
C ALA A 100 -22.57 -11.37 9.41
#